data_AF-A0A0R1MT26-F1
#
_entry.id   AF-A0A0R1MT26-F1
#
_cell.length_a   1.000
_cell.length_b   1.000
_cell.length_c   1.000
_cell.angle_alpha   90.00
_cell.angle_beta   90.00
_cell.angle_gamma   90.00
#
_symmetry.space_group_name_H-M   'P 1'
#
loop_
_entity.id
_entity.type
_entity.pdbx_description
1 polymer ?
#
loop_
_entity_poly.entity_id
_entity_poly.type
_entity_poly.pdbx_seq_one_letter_code
_entity_poly.pdbx_strand_id
1 'polypeptide(L)'
;MTFSTDLQRALRQYTIDHGLDAATQYLRGALIVYPLGPYTSQTIPPMGLGRIIYVQRQKRGFSTRPRAQFIMPDRWRGNDDQDIRDALVYVQHDYDFWSRQQIAADLAHWRQKYDLAVPFRTWPRGLVRRVNRHRARRQLRFLPKRD
;
A
#
# COMPACT_ATOMS: atom_id res chain seq x y z
N MET A 1 -1.57 -1.33 -12.82
CA MET A 1 -1.66 -0.31 -11.75
C MET A 1 -1.36 1.04 -12.36
N THR A 2 -2.32 1.97 -12.32
CA THR A 2 -2.07 3.38 -12.67
C THR A 2 -1.65 4.07 -11.39
N PHE A 3 -0.38 4.47 -11.32
CA PHE A 3 0.20 5.10 -10.13
C PHE A 3 -0.44 6.48 -9.85
N SER A 4 -0.28 7.04 -8.64
CA SER A 4 -0.70 8.44 -8.37
C SER A 4 -0.02 9.41 -9.34
N THR A 5 -0.61 10.58 -9.60
CA THR A 5 -0.05 11.56 -10.55
C THR A 5 1.38 11.93 -10.23
N ASP A 6 1.72 12.06 -8.95
CA ASP A 6 3.07 12.39 -8.49
C ASP A 6 4.04 11.23 -8.70
N LEU A 7 3.61 9.99 -8.45
CA LEU A 7 4.46 8.83 -8.70
C LEU A 7 4.58 8.54 -10.21
N GLN A 8 3.56 8.81 -11.01
CA GLN A 8 3.68 8.78 -12.46
C GLN A 8 4.68 9.83 -12.93
N ARG A 9 4.68 11.04 -12.35
CA ARG A 9 5.62 12.10 -12.71
C ARG A 9 7.04 11.74 -12.28
N ALA A 10 7.22 11.27 -11.05
CA ALA A 10 8.51 10.82 -10.53
C ALA A 10 9.06 9.61 -11.30
N LEU A 11 8.23 8.61 -11.59
CA LEU A 11 8.64 7.46 -12.41
C LEU A 11 8.91 7.86 -13.85
N ARG A 12 8.12 8.78 -14.43
CA ARG A 12 8.35 9.26 -15.79
C ARG A 12 9.65 10.03 -15.88
N GLN A 13 9.92 10.90 -14.91
CA GLN A 13 11.20 11.61 -14.78
C GLN A 13 12.36 10.63 -14.62
N TYR A 14 12.26 9.69 -13.67
CA TYR A 14 13.29 8.67 -13.43
C TYR A 14 13.50 7.73 -14.62
N THR A 15 12.44 7.43 -15.38
CA THR A 15 12.51 6.65 -16.61
C THR A 15 13.21 7.42 -17.72
N ILE A 16 12.99 8.73 -17.82
CA ILE A 16 13.67 9.62 -18.77
C ILE A 16 15.17 9.70 -18.42
N ASP A 17 15.50 9.78 -17.14
CA ASP A 17 16.87 10.02 -16.66
C ASP A 17 17.72 8.74 -16.58
N HIS A 18 17.12 7.58 -16.26
CA HIS A 18 17.86 6.33 -15.96
C HIS A 18 17.37 5.10 -16.73
N GLY A 19 16.35 5.23 -17.58
CA GLY A 19 15.77 4.13 -18.31
C GLY A 19 14.72 3.32 -17.52
N LEU A 20 13.96 2.51 -18.26
CA LEU A 20 12.73 1.88 -17.76
C LEU A 20 13.00 0.73 -16.78
N ASP A 21 14.12 0.03 -16.95
CA ASP A 21 14.55 -1.05 -16.07
C ASP A 21 14.99 -0.51 -14.71
N ALA A 22 15.66 0.65 -14.68
CA ALA A 22 16.04 1.32 -13.44
C ALA A 22 14.79 1.78 -12.67
N ALA A 23 13.77 2.31 -13.34
CA ALA A 23 12.52 2.72 -12.69
C ALA A 23 11.73 1.53 -12.09
N THR A 24 11.76 0.36 -12.75
CA THR A 24 11.13 -0.85 -12.19
C THR A 24 11.93 -1.45 -11.03
N GLN A 25 13.26 -1.39 -11.09
CA GLN A 25 14.13 -1.74 -9.96
C GLN A 25 13.94 -0.79 -8.78
N TYR A 26 13.76 0.50 -9.02
CA TYR A 26 13.53 1.52 -7.99
C TYR A 26 12.25 1.26 -7.17
N LEU A 27 11.19 0.77 -7.82
CA LEU A 27 9.96 0.36 -7.15
C LEU A 27 10.10 -0.95 -6.38
N ARG A 28 11.14 -1.75 -6.66
CA ARG A 28 11.32 -3.05 -6.02
C ARG A 28 11.69 -2.87 -4.56
N GLY A 29 10.87 -3.44 -3.69
CA GLY A 29 11.01 -3.30 -2.25
C GLY A 29 10.34 -2.07 -1.64
N ALA A 30 9.72 -1.21 -2.46
CA ALA A 30 8.79 -0.21 -1.95
C ALA A 30 7.58 -0.91 -1.29
N LEU A 31 6.97 -0.23 -0.33
CA LEU A 31 5.71 -0.65 0.26
C LEU A 31 4.57 0.03 -0.51
N ILE A 32 3.53 -0.72 -0.85
CA ILE A 32 2.35 -0.26 -1.58
C ILE A 32 1.10 -0.55 -0.76
N VAL A 33 0.21 0.43 -0.66
CA VAL A 33 -1.12 0.20 -0.11
C VAL A 33 -1.98 -0.50 -1.15
N TYR A 34 -2.58 -1.62 -0.77
CA TYR A 34 -3.41 -2.44 -1.65
C TYR A 34 -4.71 -2.87 -0.96
N PRO A 35 -5.78 -3.09 -1.73
CA PRO A 35 -7.06 -3.55 -1.19
C PRO A 35 -6.96 -5.03 -0.77
N LEU A 36 -7.46 -5.35 0.42
CA LEU A 36 -7.59 -6.71 0.96
C LEU A 36 -8.89 -7.39 0.55
N GLY A 37 -9.74 -6.70 -0.20
CA GLY A 37 -11.03 -7.15 -0.69
C GLY A 37 -11.37 -6.49 -2.03
N PRO A 38 -12.45 -6.91 -2.69
CA PRO A 38 -12.87 -6.32 -3.95
C PRO A 38 -13.44 -4.91 -3.74
N TYR A 39 -13.24 -4.04 -4.73
CA TYR A 39 -13.95 -2.77 -4.79
C TYR A 39 -15.43 -3.04 -5.10
N THR A 40 -16.32 -2.54 -4.25
CA THR A 40 -17.76 -2.53 -4.49
C THR A 40 -18.21 -1.09 -4.70
N SER A 41 -19.35 -0.88 -5.37
CA SER A 41 -19.91 0.46 -5.60
C SER A 41 -20.28 1.20 -4.32
N GLN A 42 -20.43 0.48 -3.21
CA GLN A 42 -20.93 1.02 -1.95
C GLN A 42 -19.85 1.26 -0.90
N THR A 43 -18.70 0.57 -0.97
CA THR A 43 -17.71 0.62 0.12
C THR A 43 -16.28 0.47 -0.38
N ILE A 44 -15.38 1.27 0.19
CA ILE A 44 -13.93 1.09 0.03
C ILE A 44 -13.53 -0.21 0.76
N PRO A 45 -12.78 -1.11 0.10
CA PRO A 45 -12.30 -2.32 0.75
C PRO A 45 -11.31 -2.00 1.87
N PRO A 46 -11.19 -2.87 2.89
CA PRO A 46 -10.10 -2.77 3.85
C PRO A 46 -8.76 -2.72 3.12
N MET A 47 -7.90 -1.77 3.50
CA MET A 47 -6.60 -1.59 2.87
C MET A 47 -5.50 -2.16 3.76
N GLY A 48 -4.41 -2.64 3.13
CA GLY A 48 -3.24 -3.15 3.81
C GLY A 48 -1.95 -2.74 3.10
N LEU A 49 -0.81 -3.03 3.73
CA LEU A 49 0.50 -2.62 3.21
C LEU A 49 1.32 -3.84 2.78
N GLY A 50 1.70 -3.86 1.50
CA GLY A 50 2.45 -4.96 0.87
C GLY A 50 3.79 -4.49 0.36
N ARG A 51 4.79 -5.38 0.32
CA ARG A 51 6.07 -5.10 -0.33
C ARG A 51 6.01 -5.48 -1.80
N ILE A 52 6.46 -4.59 -2.69
CA ILE A 52 6.60 -4.87 -4.12
C ILE A 52 7.79 -5.84 -4.31
N ILE A 53 7.49 -7.05 -4.78
CA ILE A 53 8.51 -8.07 -5.08
C ILE A 53 8.90 -8.01 -6.57
N TYR A 54 7.91 -7.69 -7.42
CA TYR A 54 8.05 -7.67 -8.87
C TYR A 54 7.06 -6.68 -9.50
N VAL A 55 7.44 -6.09 -10.63
CA VAL A 55 6.62 -5.13 -11.38
C VAL A 55 6.50 -5.60 -12.82
N GLN A 56 5.25 -5.77 -13.27
CA GLN A 56 4.95 -6.08 -14.67
C GLN A 56 4.10 -4.97 -15.27
N ARG A 57 4.36 -4.64 -16.54
CA ARG A 57 3.53 -3.73 -17.30
C ARG A 57 2.50 -4.53 -18.10
N GLN A 58 1.23 -4.20 -17.93
CA GLN A 58 0.16 -4.69 -18.78
C GLN A 58 -0.27 -3.56 -19.73
N LYS A 59 -0.35 -3.83 -21.03
CA LYS A 59 -0.76 -2.86 -22.07
C LYS A 59 -2.24 -2.47 -22.01
N ARG A 60 -3.06 -3.18 -21.23
CA ARG A 60 -4.48 -2.85 -21.03
C ARG A 60 -4.62 -1.65 -20.09
N GLY A 61 -5.29 -0.60 -20.57
CA GLY A 61 -5.72 0.51 -19.73
C GLY A 61 -6.64 -0.02 -18.62
N PHE A 62 -6.27 0.24 -17.37
CA PHE A 62 -7.11 -0.10 -16.23
C PHE A 62 -8.25 0.93 -16.15
N SER A 63 -9.49 0.44 -16.22
CA SER A 63 -10.71 1.27 -16.18
C SER A 63 -10.86 2.05 -14.86
N THR A 64 -10.26 1.56 -13.78
CA THR A 64 -10.28 2.19 -12.45
C THR A 64 -8.88 2.67 -12.09
N ARG A 65 -8.73 3.96 -11.74
CA ARG A 65 -7.49 4.51 -11.18
C ARG A 65 -7.30 3.96 -9.76
N PRO A 66 -6.38 3.02 -9.49
CA PRO A 66 -6.14 2.62 -8.12
C PRO A 66 -5.49 3.80 -7.38
N ARG A 67 -6.14 4.31 -6.33
CA ARG A 67 -5.53 5.24 -5.36
C ARG A 67 -4.54 4.49 -4.48
N ALA A 68 -3.50 3.95 -5.10
CA ALA A 68 -2.41 3.29 -4.39
C ALA A 68 -1.42 4.37 -3.93
N GLN A 69 -1.12 4.35 -2.63
CA GLN A 69 -0.08 5.15 -2.01
C GLN A 69 1.14 4.25 -1.77
N PHE A 70 2.35 4.81 -1.81
CA PHE A 70 3.59 4.04 -1.78
C PHE A 70 4.60 4.68 -0.82
N ILE A 71 5.44 3.84 -0.21
CA ILE A 71 6.60 4.27 0.58
C ILE A 71 7.83 3.63 -0.03
N MET A 72 8.79 4.45 -0.43
CA MET A 72 10.03 3.97 -1.04
C MET A 72 10.94 3.26 0.01
N PRO A 73 11.82 2.33 -0.43
CA PRO A 73 12.65 1.52 0.46
C PRO A 73 13.51 2.33 1.43
N ASP A 74 14.16 3.35 0.92
CA ASP A 74 14.93 4.37 1.66
C ASP A 74 14.11 4.98 2.80
N ARG A 75 12.86 5.37 2.54
CA ARG A 75 12.03 6.05 3.53
C ARG A 75 11.51 5.12 4.62
N TRP A 76 11.01 3.92 4.28
CA TRP A 76 10.50 3.01 5.31
C TRP A 76 11.60 2.20 6.02
N ARG A 77 12.83 2.17 5.48
CA ARG A 77 14.01 1.58 6.13
C ARG A 77 14.88 2.61 6.86
N GLY A 78 14.54 3.89 6.76
CA GLY A 78 15.23 4.95 7.49
C GLY A 78 15.24 4.72 9.00
N ASN A 79 16.18 5.40 9.65
CA ASN A 79 16.36 5.41 11.10
C ASN A 79 15.75 6.66 11.75
N ASP A 80 15.27 7.63 10.95
CA ASP A 80 14.60 8.81 11.47
C ASP A 80 13.14 8.51 11.82
N ASP A 81 12.86 8.53 13.12
CA ASP A 81 11.55 8.29 13.70
C ASP A 81 10.46 9.22 13.13
N GLN A 82 10.81 10.47 12.85
CA GLN A 82 9.88 11.46 12.32
C GLN A 82 9.52 11.15 10.87
N ASP A 83 10.51 10.84 10.04
CA ASP A 83 10.28 10.47 8.63
C ASP A 83 9.39 9.23 8.49
N ILE A 84 9.56 8.25 9.39
CA ILE A 84 8.75 7.04 9.41
C ILE A 84 7.30 7.34 9.79
N ARG A 85 7.09 8.22 10.78
CA ARG A 85 5.75 8.67 11.19
C ARG A 85 5.09 9.47 10.09
N ASP A 86 5.82 10.36 9.43
CA ASP A 86 5.30 11.16 8.32
C ASP A 86 4.96 10.28 7.11
N ALA A 87 5.79 9.28 6.83
CA ALA A 87 5.49 8.28 5.81
C ALA A 87 4.22 7.48 6.17
N LEU A 88 4.04 7.12 7.44
CA LEU A 88 2.84 6.43 7.92
C LEU A 88 1.58 7.31 7.78
N VAL A 89 1.64 8.57 8.19
CA VAL A 89 0.54 9.53 8.05
C VAL A 89 0.19 9.72 6.57
N TYR A 90 1.21 9.86 5.72
CA TYR A 90 1.05 9.96 4.28
C TYR A 90 0.31 8.77 3.70
N VAL A 91 0.66 7.52 4.07
CA VAL A 91 -0.04 6.34 3.55
C VAL A 91 -1.39 6.04 4.19
N GLN A 92 -1.78 6.80 5.21
CA GLN A 92 -3.02 6.57 5.96
C GLN A 92 -4.12 7.59 5.65
N HIS A 93 -3.77 8.75 5.07
CA HIS A 93 -4.65 9.92 5.06
C HIS A 93 -6.02 9.65 4.41
N ASP A 94 -6.05 8.87 3.33
CA ASP A 94 -7.26 8.58 2.55
C ASP A 94 -8.14 7.45 3.12
N TYR A 95 -7.72 6.80 4.21
CA TYR A 95 -8.35 5.54 4.66
C TYR A 95 -9.09 5.67 5.98
N ASP A 96 -10.05 4.77 6.21
CA ASP A 96 -10.81 4.65 7.45
C ASP A 96 -9.97 4.06 8.60
N PHE A 97 -10.41 4.27 9.84
CA PHE A 97 -9.66 3.89 11.04
C PHE A 97 -9.09 2.46 11.01
N TRP A 98 -9.90 1.46 10.65
CA TRP A 98 -9.48 0.06 10.65
C TRP A 98 -8.48 -0.28 9.54
N SER A 99 -8.55 0.42 8.40
CA SER A 99 -7.53 0.32 7.35
C SER A 99 -6.26 1.03 7.78
N ARG A 100 -6.36 2.20 8.45
CA ARG A 100 -5.19 2.87 9.04
C ARG A 100 -4.46 1.96 10.04
N GLN A 101 -5.19 1.31 10.93
CA GLN A 101 -4.61 0.34 11.89
C GLN A 101 -3.94 -0.85 11.19
N GLN A 102 -4.49 -1.31 10.07
CA GLN A 102 -3.91 -2.42 9.30
C GLN A 102 -2.62 -2.01 8.63
N ILE A 103 -2.61 -0.84 8.00
CA ILE A 103 -1.43 -0.25 7.38
C ILE A 103 -0.32 -0.04 8.42
N ALA A 104 -0.66 0.47 9.60
CA ALA A 104 0.30 0.62 10.70
C ALA A 104 0.85 -0.73 11.16
N ALA A 105 -0.01 -1.71 11.41
CA ALA A 105 0.40 -3.04 11.85
C ALA A 105 1.24 -3.79 10.79
N ASP A 106 0.95 -3.59 9.50
CA ASP A 106 1.76 -4.16 8.43
C ASP A 106 3.12 -3.43 8.29
N LEU A 107 3.17 -2.10 8.43
CA LEU A 107 4.43 -1.35 8.44
C LEU A 107 5.32 -1.79 9.61
N ALA A 108 4.76 -1.90 10.82
CA ALA A 108 5.48 -2.39 11.99
C ALA A 108 6.02 -3.81 11.78
N HIS A 109 5.21 -4.70 11.19
CA HIS A 109 5.66 -6.05 10.86
C HIS A 109 6.80 -6.06 9.84
N TRP A 110 6.74 -5.22 8.81
CA TRP A 110 7.83 -5.12 7.85
C TRP A 110 9.10 -4.60 8.51
N ARG A 111 9.01 -3.57 9.35
CA ARG A 111 10.17 -3.04 10.08
C ARG A 111 10.77 -4.08 11.04
N GLN A 112 9.94 -4.76 11.83
CA GLN A 112 10.38 -5.87 12.69
C GLN A 112 11.03 -7.01 11.91
N LYS A 113 10.53 -7.34 10.71
CA LYS A 113 11.13 -8.38 9.85
C LYS A 113 12.56 -8.05 9.38
N TYR A 114 12.93 -6.77 9.39
CA TYR A 114 14.26 -6.29 9.01
C TYR A 114 15.04 -5.72 10.21
N ASP A 115 14.65 -6.08 11.43
CA ASP A 115 15.30 -5.62 12.67
C ASP A 115 15.36 -4.09 12.82
N LEU A 116 14.37 -3.39 12.26
CA LEU A 116 14.24 -1.94 12.33
C LEU A 116 13.33 -1.52 13.50
N ALA A 117 13.68 -0.40 14.16
CA ALA A 117 12.90 0.17 15.25
C ALA A 117 11.47 0.56 14.80
N VAL A 118 10.46 0.43 15.66
CA VAL A 118 9.07 0.82 15.32
C VAL A 118 8.67 2.04 16.15
N PRO A 119 8.76 3.27 15.61
CA PRO A 119 8.62 4.50 16.39
C PRO A 119 7.17 4.93 16.62
N PHE A 120 6.21 4.02 16.48
CA PHE A 120 4.78 4.31 16.59
C PHE A 120 4.02 3.13 17.21
N ARG A 121 2.92 3.44 17.88
CA ARG A 121 2.06 2.43 18.50
C ARG A 121 1.20 1.76 17.44
N THR A 122 1.14 0.43 17.47
CA THR A 122 0.28 -0.35 16.58
C THR A 122 -0.57 -1.35 17.34
N TRP A 123 -1.68 -1.73 16.74
CA TRP A 123 -2.48 -2.85 17.22
C TRP A 123 -1.82 -4.17 16.83
N PRO A 124 -1.99 -5.24 17.63
CA PRO A 124 -1.52 -6.56 17.26
C PRO A 124 -2.04 -6.96 15.88
N ARG A 125 -1.13 -7.22 14.94
CA ARG A 125 -1.44 -7.50 13.54
C ARG A 125 -2.48 -8.60 13.35
N GLY A 126 -2.44 -9.63 14.21
CA GLY A 126 -3.42 -10.72 14.20
C GLY A 126 -4.86 -10.25 14.47
N LEU A 127 -5.04 -9.32 15.40
CA LEU A 127 -6.36 -8.77 15.74
C LEU A 127 -6.89 -7.91 14.59
N VAL A 128 -6.08 -6.98 14.07
CA VAL A 128 -6.50 -6.09 12.98
C VAL A 128 -6.83 -6.88 11.71
N ARG A 129 -6.04 -7.91 11.39
CA ARG A 129 -6.32 -8.80 10.26
C ARG A 129 -7.62 -9.55 10.40
N ARG A 130 -7.99 -10.00 11.62
CA ARG A 130 -9.28 -10.67 11.85
C ARG A 130 -10.44 -9.72 11.60
N VAL A 131 -10.36 -8.49 12.12
CA VAL A 131 -11.39 -7.45 11.91
C VAL A 131 -11.53 -7.12 10.43
N ASN A 132 -10.43 -6.86 9.73
CA ASN A 132 -10.49 -6.52 8.30
C ASN A 132 -10.88 -7.69 7.41
N ARG A 133 -10.51 -8.93 7.76
CA ARG A 133 -11.00 -10.13 7.07
C ARG A 133 -12.53 -10.26 7.21
N HIS A 134 -13.07 -9.97 8.39
CA HIS A 134 -14.52 -9.95 8.59
C HIS A 134 -15.20 -8.88 7.74
N ARG A 135 -14.63 -7.67 7.69
CA ARG A 135 -15.11 -6.56 6.85
C ARG A 135 -15.06 -6.90 5.35
N ALA A 136 -13.96 -7.46 4.88
CA ALA A 136 -13.82 -7.91 3.49
C ALA A 136 -14.83 -9.02 3.15
N ARG A 137 -15.06 -9.98 4.05
CA ARG A 137 -16.09 -11.01 3.88
C ARG A 137 -17.50 -10.46 3.82
N ARG A 138 -17.81 -9.42 4.62
CA ARG A 138 -19.10 -8.72 4.51
C ARG A 138 -19.26 -8.06 3.14
N GLN A 139 -18.19 -7.51 2.58
CA GLN A 139 -18.22 -6.89 1.24
C GLN A 139 -18.48 -7.88 0.11
N LEU A 140 -18.01 -9.14 0.24
CA LEU A 140 -18.32 -10.19 -0.73
C LEU A 140 -19.82 -10.43 -0.90
N ARG A 141 -20.65 -10.10 0.11
CA ARG A 141 -22.11 -10.23 0.02
C ARG A 141 -22.76 -9.22 -0.94
N PHE A 142 -22.05 -8.15 -1.28
CA PHE A 142 -22.51 -7.08 -2.18
C PHE A 142 -21.90 -7.19 -3.58
N LEU A 143 -21.12 -8.24 -3.86
CA LEU A 143 -20.74 -8.54 -5.23
C LEU A 143 -21.97 -9.05 -5.98
N PRO A 144 -22.22 -8.57 -7.21
CA PRO A 144 -23.23 -9.18 -8.06
C PRO A 144 -22.90 -10.68 -8.19
N LYS A 145 -23.88 -11.55 -7.91
CA LYS A 145 -23.76 -12.96 -8.28
C LYS A 145 -23.54 -12.97 -9.79
N ARG A 146 -22.46 -13.63 -10.22
CA ARG A 146 -22.30 -13.93 -11.63
C ARG A 146 -23.37 -14.95 -11.96
N ASP A 147 -24.33 -14.53 -12.79
CA ASP A 147 -25.24 -15.42 -13.51
C ASP A 147 -24.45 -16.29 -14.50
#